data_AF-A0A4Q5QS12-F1
#
_entry.id   AF-A0A4Q5QS12-F1
#
_cell.length_a   1.000
_cell.length_b   1.000
_cell.length_c   1.000
_cell.angle_alpha   90.00
_cell.angle_beta   90.00
_cell.angle_gamma   90.00
#
_symmetry.space_group_name_H-M   'P 1'
#
loop_
_entity.id
_entity.type
_entity.pdbx_description
1 polymer ?
#
loop_
_entity_poly.entity_id
_entity_poly.type
_entity_poly.pdbx_seq_one_letter_code
_entity_poly.pdbx_strand_id
1 'polypeptide(L)'
;MEVLQRRAAIGSGTLRLQAVAAVLEQGIASGKLSSATRDIFAAVRRRLGVKPGTQPGAGGTAELDKLIGRIQALRAKTVEQGCTEQEAMTAAAKVAELLDRYGLSLSELDLRGQSCEGAAVETERKRAGPIDDCVPATAAFFDCRVWGEKDGVGRLRYVFFGLPADVAAARYLYDLVDQAFTRETALFKSGETYAALPSGLRRTATNSFQIGLGRGIIAKLHDLRTRREVVLRGPSGRDLVVLKADIVEAEMAALGLSLQSRSRSGGRRLLKDAFDQGHAAGLDFEYTPGIGNAAP
;
A
#
# COMPACT_ATOMS: atom_id res chain seq x y z
N MET A 1 5.81 26.76 -6.21
CA MET A 1 6.03 25.86 -7.36
C MET A 1 6.87 24.63 -7.00
N GLU A 2 7.86 24.76 -6.11
CA GLU A 2 8.74 23.66 -5.64
C GLU A 2 8.03 22.49 -4.93
N VAL A 3 7.01 22.78 -4.10
CA VAL A 3 6.27 21.75 -3.34
C VAL A 3 5.41 20.87 -4.25
N LEU A 4 4.87 21.41 -5.35
CA LEU A 4 4.09 20.64 -6.34
C LEU A 4 4.97 19.72 -7.18
N GLN A 5 6.21 20.14 -7.48
CA GLN A 5 7.19 19.31 -8.18
C GLN A 5 7.72 18.16 -7.29
N ARG A 6 7.91 18.41 -5.98
CA ARG A 6 8.19 17.34 -5.01
C ARG A 6 7.01 16.36 -4.86
N ARG A 7 5.77 16.85 -4.84
CA ARG A 7 4.54 16.01 -4.81
C ARG A 7 4.40 15.10 -6.04
N ALA A 8 4.75 15.59 -7.23
CA ALA A 8 4.77 14.77 -8.45
C ALA A 8 5.90 13.73 -8.43
N ALA A 9 7.04 14.04 -7.80
CA ALA A 9 8.17 13.13 -7.64
C ALA A 9 7.91 12.03 -6.59
N ILE A 10 7.12 12.28 -5.55
CA ILE A 10 6.83 11.26 -4.53
C ILE A 10 5.77 10.27 -5.01
N GLY A 11 4.88 10.63 -5.94
CA GLY A 11 3.92 9.68 -6.53
C GLY A 11 4.47 8.83 -7.69
N SER A 12 5.72 9.07 -8.14
CA SER A 12 6.19 8.54 -9.42
C SER A 12 7.72 8.62 -9.69
N GLY A 13 8.54 9.21 -8.83
CA GLY A 13 9.81 9.83 -9.24
C GLY A 13 11.08 9.04 -8.95
N THR A 14 11.20 8.33 -7.84
CA THR A 14 12.49 7.75 -7.44
C THR A 14 12.91 6.58 -8.35
N LEU A 15 11.98 5.65 -8.63
CA LEU A 15 12.15 4.58 -9.61
C LEU A 15 12.37 5.12 -11.03
N ARG A 16 11.73 6.26 -11.40
CA ARG A 16 11.92 6.89 -12.71
C ARG A 16 13.30 7.53 -12.86
N LEU A 17 13.85 8.16 -11.82
CA LEU A 17 15.16 8.80 -11.93
C LEU A 17 16.31 7.80 -11.97
N GLN A 18 16.22 6.67 -11.27
CA GLN A 18 17.21 5.59 -11.40
C GLN A 18 17.11 4.90 -12.77
N ALA A 19 15.90 4.63 -13.27
CA ALA A 19 15.71 4.10 -14.62
C ALA A 19 16.23 5.07 -15.69
N VAL A 20 15.97 6.38 -15.53
CA VAL A 20 16.52 7.42 -16.41
C VAL A 20 18.05 7.46 -16.31
N ALA A 21 18.63 7.35 -15.11
CA ALA A 21 20.09 7.27 -14.95
C ALA A 21 20.68 6.09 -15.73
N ALA A 22 20.08 4.90 -15.62
CA ALA A 22 20.54 3.70 -16.32
C ALA A 22 20.45 3.85 -17.84
N VAL A 23 19.35 4.41 -18.36
CA VAL A 23 19.16 4.68 -19.80
C VAL A 23 20.17 5.72 -20.30
N LEU A 24 20.45 6.76 -19.51
CA LEU A 24 21.44 7.77 -19.87
C LEU A 24 22.85 7.18 -19.91
N GLU A 25 23.23 6.35 -18.93
CA GLU A 25 24.53 5.67 -18.94
C GLU A 25 24.67 4.72 -20.12
N GLN A 26 23.61 3.99 -20.49
CA GLN A 26 23.61 3.13 -21.68
C GLN A 26 23.72 3.95 -22.98
N GLY A 27 23.08 5.12 -23.03
CA GLY A 27 23.21 6.05 -24.15
C GLY A 27 24.61 6.66 -24.28
N ILE A 28 25.27 6.94 -23.16
CA ILE A 28 26.66 7.42 -23.13
C ILE A 28 27.62 6.30 -23.55
N ALA A 29 27.45 5.09 -23.01
CA ALA A 29 28.28 3.93 -23.35
C ALA A 29 28.15 3.52 -24.83
N SER A 30 26.97 3.71 -25.42
CA SER A 30 26.72 3.46 -26.86
C SER A 30 27.09 4.63 -27.78
N GLY A 31 27.65 5.73 -27.24
CA GLY A 31 28.04 6.92 -28.00
C GLY A 31 26.87 7.76 -28.54
N LYS A 32 25.63 7.42 -28.17
CA LYS A 32 24.42 8.15 -28.57
C LYS A 32 24.20 9.43 -27.77
N LEU A 33 24.81 9.54 -26.59
CA LEU A 33 24.74 10.69 -25.70
C LEU A 33 26.15 11.12 -25.30
N SER A 34 26.34 12.42 -25.08
CA SER A 34 27.63 12.95 -24.59
C SER A 34 27.77 12.76 -23.08
N SER A 35 29.01 12.68 -22.60
CA SER A 35 29.32 12.62 -21.16
C SER A 35 28.78 13.82 -20.38
N ALA A 36 28.63 14.99 -21.01
CA ALA A 36 28.01 16.18 -20.40
C ALA A 36 26.54 15.95 -19.99
N THR A 37 25.85 14.97 -20.59
CA THR A 37 24.48 14.59 -20.21
C THR A 37 24.43 14.05 -18.78
N ARG A 38 25.50 13.37 -18.33
CA ARG A 38 25.65 12.89 -16.95
C ARG A 38 25.71 14.04 -15.97
N ASP A 39 26.47 15.09 -16.30
CA ASP A 39 26.65 16.27 -15.44
C ASP A 39 25.37 17.08 -15.31
N ILE A 40 24.62 17.23 -16.41
CA ILE A 40 23.31 17.88 -16.42
C ILE A 40 22.32 17.09 -15.57
N PHE A 41 22.28 15.77 -15.74
CA PHE A 41 21.40 14.91 -14.95
C PHE A 41 21.75 14.93 -13.45
N ALA A 42 23.04 14.94 -13.12
CA ALA A 42 23.52 15.11 -11.74
C ALA A 42 23.13 16.48 -11.17
N ALA A 43 23.20 17.56 -11.96
CA ALA A 43 22.75 18.88 -11.56
C ALA A 43 21.23 18.94 -11.31
N VAL A 44 20.43 18.27 -12.15
CA VAL A 44 18.97 18.13 -11.97
C VAL A 44 18.67 17.36 -10.68
N ARG A 45 19.37 16.24 -10.41
CA ARG A 45 19.21 15.48 -9.16
C ARG A 45 19.54 16.32 -7.92
N ARG A 46 20.62 17.10 -7.96
CA ARG A 46 21.00 18.02 -6.88
C ARG A 46 19.92 19.08 -6.63
N ARG A 47 19.37 19.68 -7.69
CA ARG A 47 18.27 20.67 -7.57
C ARG A 47 16.98 20.06 -7.03
N LEU A 48 16.71 18.79 -7.33
CA LEU A 48 15.56 18.06 -6.81
C LEU A 48 15.77 17.53 -5.38
N GLY A 49 16.94 17.71 -4.78
CA GLY A 49 17.25 17.22 -3.43
C GLY A 49 17.40 15.69 -3.33
N VAL A 50 17.53 15.00 -4.46
CA VAL A 50 17.64 13.54 -4.52
C VAL A 50 19.10 13.14 -4.36
N LYS A 51 19.47 12.60 -3.20
CA LYS A 51 20.82 12.07 -2.95
C LYS A 51 21.14 10.93 -3.95
N PRO A 52 22.39 10.79 -4.41
CA PRO A 52 22.80 9.53 -5.04
C PRO A 52 22.61 8.45 -3.98
N GLY A 53 21.71 7.49 -4.25
CA GLY A 53 21.56 6.33 -3.38
C GLY A 53 22.91 5.65 -3.30
N THR A 54 23.45 5.51 -2.09
CA THR A 54 24.54 4.59 -1.82
C THR A 54 24.10 3.24 -2.35
N GLN A 55 24.88 2.62 -3.24
CA GLN A 55 24.56 1.27 -3.69
C GLN A 55 24.48 0.38 -2.44
N PRO A 56 23.30 -0.18 -2.11
CA PRO A 56 23.24 -1.28 -1.16
C PRO A 56 24.05 -2.43 -1.76
N GLY A 57 24.67 -3.27 -0.93
CA GLY A 57 25.43 -4.41 -1.42
C GLY A 57 24.64 -5.15 -2.50
N ALA A 58 25.25 -5.39 -3.67
CA ALA A 58 24.58 -5.82 -4.90
C ALA A 58 23.69 -7.07 -4.78
N GLY A 59 23.80 -7.84 -3.69
CA GLY A 59 22.91 -8.96 -3.37
C GLY A 59 21.56 -8.55 -2.75
N GLY A 60 21.50 -7.47 -1.96
CA GLY A 60 20.27 -7.03 -1.28
C GLY A 60 19.24 -6.43 -2.21
N THR A 61 19.68 -5.70 -3.24
CA THR A 61 18.81 -5.08 -4.26
C THR A 61 18.21 -6.10 -5.21
N ALA A 62 18.96 -7.13 -5.62
CA ALA A 62 18.46 -8.16 -6.52
C ALA A 62 17.36 -9.03 -5.87
N GLU A 63 17.52 -9.39 -4.58
CA GLU A 63 16.48 -10.09 -3.83
C GLU A 63 15.25 -9.21 -3.55
N LEU A 64 15.46 -7.90 -3.30
CA LEU A 64 14.37 -6.93 -3.20
C LEU A 64 13.55 -6.85 -4.49
N ASP A 65 14.23 -6.76 -5.64
CA ASP A 65 13.58 -6.67 -6.95
C ASP A 65 12.80 -7.95 -7.28
N LYS A 66 13.33 -9.13 -6.92
CA LYS A 66 12.61 -10.41 -7.04
C LYS A 66 11.36 -10.44 -6.16
N LEU A 67 11.46 -9.98 -4.92
CA LEU A 67 10.34 -9.91 -3.99
C LEU A 67 9.24 -8.97 -4.52
N ILE A 68 9.62 -7.76 -4.96
CA ILE A 68 8.69 -6.80 -5.58
C ILE A 68 8.06 -7.40 -6.84
N GLY A 69 8.86 -8.04 -7.70
CA GLY A 69 8.38 -8.73 -8.90
C GLY A 69 7.36 -9.82 -8.56
N ARG A 70 7.57 -10.59 -7.48
CA ARG A 70 6.61 -11.59 -7.01
C ARG A 70 5.32 -10.96 -6.51
N ILE A 71 5.38 -9.86 -5.76
CA ILE A 71 4.20 -9.12 -5.31
C ILE A 71 3.40 -8.60 -6.51
N GLN A 72 4.08 -8.02 -7.49
CA GLN A 72 3.46 -7.51 -8.72
C GLN A 72 2.85 -8.62 -9.57
N ALA A 73 3.52 -9.78 -9.68
CA ALA A 73 3.00 -10.94 -10.39
C ALA A 73 1.76 -11.53 -9.72
N LEU A 74 1.74 -11.61 -8.38
CA LEU A 74 0.56 -12.02 -7.62
C LEU A 74 -0.60 -11.06 -7.89
N ARG A 75 -0.35 -9.76 -7.82
CA ARG A 75 -1.33 -8.71 -8.13
C ARG A 75 -1.90 -8.85 -9.55
N ALA A 76 -1.04 -9.02 -10.56
CA ALA A 76 -1.46 -9.18 -11.95
C ALA A 76 -2.36 -10.41 -12.14
N LYS A 77 -1.95 -11.56 -11.58
CA LYS A 77 -2.74 -12.80 -11.63
C LYS A 77 -4.10 -12.65 -10.96
N THR A 78 -4.16 -11.96 -9.81
CA THR A 78 -5.43 -11.76 -9.13
C THR A 78 -6.40 -10.87 -9.91
N VAL A 79 -5.90 -9.90 -10.67
CA VAL A 79 -6.71 -9.01 -11.51
C VAL A 79 -7.18 -9.70 -12.80
N GLU A 80 -6.31 -10.50 -13.43
CA GLU A 80 -6.61 -11.15 -14.72
C GLU A 80 -7.52 -12.37 -14.61
N GLN A 81 -7.40 -13.16 -13.53
CA GLN A 81 -8.11 -14.44 -13.42
C GLN A 81 -9.43 -14.36 -12.63
N GLY A 82 -9.83 -13.18 -12.16
CA GLY A 82 -11.00 -13.06 -11.28
C GLY A 82 -10.87 -13.96 -10.05
N CYS A 83 -9.66 -13.97 -9.45
CA CYS A 83 -9.29 -14.85 -8.35
C CYS A 83 -10.33 -14.79 -7.23
N THR A 84 -10.61 -15.94 -6.62
CA THR A 84 -11.55 -16.00 -5.50
C THR A 84 -10.95 -15.29 -4.28
N GLU A 85 -11.81 -14.77 -3.40
CA GLU A 85 -11.41 -13.96 -2.24
C GLU A 85 -10.38 -14.65 -1.34
N GLN A 86 -10.57 -15.95 -1.08
CA GLN A 86 -9.62 -16.74 -0.31
C GLN A 86 -8.21 -16.73 -0.93
N GLU A 87 -8.08 -16.76 -2.26
CA GLU A 87 -6.80 -16.81 -2.96
C GLU A 87 -6.07 -15.47 -2.92
N ALA A 88 -6.81 -14.38 -3.09
CA ALA A 88 -6.27 -13.03 -3.09
C ALA A 88 -5.78 -12.62 -1.69
N MET A 89 -6.54 -12.97 -0.65
CA MET A 89 -6.15 -12.73 0.74
C MET A 89 -5.02 -13.64 1.23
N THR A 90 -5.01 -14.91 0.82
CA THR A 90 -3.87 -15.82 1.06
C THR A 90 -2.60 -15.25 0.43
N ALA A 91 -2.70 -14.65 -0.75
CA ALA A 91 -1.58 -13.99 -1.38
C ALA A 91 -1.11 -12.77 -0.58
N ALA A 92 -2.00 -11.92 -0.03
CA ALA A 92 -1.58 -10.80 0.84
C ALA A 92 -0.91 -11.26 2.14
N ALA A 93 -1.43 -12.32 2.77
CA ALA A 93 -0.80 -12.96 3.93
C ALA A 93 0.59 -13.52 3.58
N LYS A 94 0.71 -14.15 2.41
CA LYS A 94 1.99 -14.67 1.94
C LYS A 94 2.97 -13.56 1.64
N VAL A 95 2.51 -12.43 1.09
CA VAL A 95 3.32 -11.23 0.89
C VAL A 95 3.83 -10.70 2.23
N ALA A 96 2.96 -10.58 3.24
CA ALA A 96 3.35 -10.21 4.60
C ALA A 96 4.42 -11.15 5.18
N GLU A 97 4.25 -12.47 5.08
CA GLU A 97 5.23 -13.46 5.55
C GLU A 97 6.55 -13.41 4.76
N LEU A 98 6.49 -13.14 3.45
CA LEU A 98 7.68 -12.96 2.60
C LEU A 98 8.45 -11.70 2.99
N LEU A 99 7.75 -10.60 3.27
CA LEU A 99 8.34 -9.36 3.77
C LEU A 99 9.02 -9.56 5.11
N ASP A 100 8.38 -10.30 6.02
CA ASP A 100 8.95 -10.58 7.35
C ASP A 100 10.23 -11.40 7.24
N ARG A 101 10.22 -12.47 6.43
CA ARG A 101 11.42 -13.28 6.17
C ARG A 101 12.55 -12.49 5.52
N TYR A 102 12.22 -11.68 4.52
CA TYR A 102 13.19 -10.80 3.87
C TYR A 102 13.78 -9.80 4.87
N GLY A 103 12.93 -9.13 5.66
CA GLY A 103 13.37 -8.19 6.71
C GLY A 103 14.27 -8.83 7.77
N LEU A 104 13.95 -10.06 8.20
CA LEU A 104 14.77 -10.84 9.13
C LEU A 104 16.11 -11.28 8.53
N SER A 105 16.18 -11.46 7.21
CA SER A 105 17.43 -11.84 6.51
C SER A 105 18.39 -10.67 6.29
N LEU A 106 17.91 -9.43 6.34
CA LEU A 106 18.72 -8.24 6.11
C LEU A 106 19.48 -7.80 7.36
N SER A 107 20.65 -7.18 7.18
CA SER A 107 21.32 -6.44 8.26
C SER A 107 20.65 -5.08 8.52
N GLU A 108 20.93 -4.45 9.66
CA GLU A 108 20.32 -3.16 10.01
C GLU A 108 20.84 -2.07 9.08
N LEU A 109 22.09 -2.19 8.65
CA LEU A 109 22.70 -1.33 7.65
C LEU A 109 22.03 -1.48 6.29
N ASP A 110 21.67 -2.71 5.89
CA ASP A 110 20.96 -2.94 4.62
C ASP A 110 19.57 -2.30 4.64
N LEU A 111 18.84 -2.41 5.76
CA LEU A 111 17.53 -1.77 5.92
C LEU A 111 17.64 -0.24 5.90
N ARG A 112 18.60 0.34 6.63
CA ARG A 112 18.85 1.79 6.60
C ARG A 112 19.39 2.30 5.26
N GLY A 113 19.98 1.42 4.46
CA GLY A 113 20.45 1.74 3.11
C GLY A 113 19.33 1.84 2.08
N GLN A 114 18.14 1.31 2.38
CA GLN A 114 16.97 1.47 1.52
C GLN A 114 16.38 2.87 1.65
N SER A 115 15.98 3.44 0.51
CA SER A 115 15.23 4.70 0.49
C SER A 115 13.74 4.43 0.46
N CYS A 116 12.96 5.22 1.19
CA CYS A 116 11.52 5.15 1.09
C CYS A 116 11.04 5.68 -0.26
N GLU A 117 9.91 5.17 -0.70
CA GLU A 117 9.22 5.63 -1.89
C GLU A 117 7.76 5.95 -1.59
N GLY A 118 7.16 6.76 -2.45
CA GLY A 118 5.74 6.99 -2.45
C GLY A 118 5.09 6.35 -3.67
N ALA A 119 3.88 5.84 -3.50
CA ALA A 119 3.11 5.31 -4.60
C ALA A 119 1.63 5.68 -4.44
N ALA A 120 1.12 6.42 -5.44
CA ALA A 120 -0.26 6.87 -5.46
C ALA A 120 -1.21 5.79 -5.97
N VAL A 121 -2.30 5.54 -5.24
CA VAL A 121 -3.47 4.86 -5.73
C VAL A 121 -4.51 5.90 -6.11
N GLU A 122 -4.78 5.98 -7.40
CA GLU A 122 -5.77 6.89 -7.96
C GLU A 122 -7.17 6.34 -7.68
N THR A 123 -8.07 7.21 -7.24
CA THR A 123 -9.49 6.86 -7.16
C THR A 123 -10.26 7.65 -8.21
N GLU A 124 -11.35 7.08 -8.71
CA GLU A 124 -12.25 7.81 -9.62
C GLU A 124 -13.19 8.77 -8.87
N ARG A 125 -13.09 8.81 -7.54
CA ARG A 125 -14.07 9.43 -6.64
C ARG A 125 -13.62 10.82 -6.21
N LYS A 126 -14.50 11.83 -6.28
CA LYS A 126 -14.23 13.20 -5.78
C LYS A 126 -14.48 13.35 -4.27
N ARG A 127 -15.18 12.40 -3.67
CA ARG A 127 -15.59 12.40 -2.26
C ARG A 127 -15.28 11.06 -1.64
N ALA A 128 -14.96 11.11 -0.35
CA ALA A 128 -14.59 9.93 0.37
C ALA A 128 -15.85 9.10 0.69
N GLY A 129 -15.75 7.78 0.54
CA GLY A 129 -16.73 6.78 0.89
C GLY A 129 -16.26 5.87 2.03
N PRO A 130 -17.01 4.79 2.31
CA PRO A 130 -16.70 3.85 3.38
C PRO A 130 -15.38 3.07 3.18
N ILE A 131 -15.03 2.69 1.94
CA ILE A 131 -13.75 2.01 1.63
C ILE A 131 -12.54 2.81 2.12
N ASP A 132 -12.61 4.15 2.08
CA ASP A 132 -11.50 5.00 2.50
C ASP A 132 -11.23 4.95 4.00
N ASP A 133 -12.16 4.44 4.80
CA ASP A 133 -11.93 4.17 6.23
C ASP A 133 -10.90 3.04 6.42
N CYS A 134 -10.70 2.16 5.42
CA CYS A 134 -9.75 1.04 5.47
C CYS A 134 -8.31 1.46 5.14
N VAL A 135 -8.12 2.55 4.39
CA VAL A 135 -6.80 2.96 3.87
C VAL A 135 -5.73 3.11 4.98
N PRO A 136 -6.01 3.74 6.14
CA PRO A 136 -5.04 3.79 7.23
C PRO A 136 -4.67 2.42 7.79
N ALA A 137 -5.63 1.50 7.91
CA ALA A 137 -5.37 0.14 8.39
C ALA A 137 -4.54 -0.66 7.38
N THR A 138 -4.79 -0.50 6.08
CA THR A 138 -3.98 -1.08 5.00
C THR A 138 -2.53 -0.62 5.07
N ALA A 139 -2.29 0.69 5.22
CA ALA A 139 -0.94 1.23 5.32
C ALA A 139 -0.23 0.74 6.59
N ALA A 140 -0.93 0.80 7.72
CA ALA A 140 -0.47 0.32 9.02
C ALA A 140 -0.06 -1.16 8.99
N PHE A 141 -0.77 -2.02 8.27
CA PHE A 141 -0.47 -3.45 8.18
C PHE A 141 0.90 -3.77 7.54
N PHE A 142 1.41 -2.86 6.71
CA PHE A 142 2.73 -2.97 6.07
C PHE A 142 3.68 -1.87 6.51
N ASP A 143 3.50 -1.29 7.70
CA ASP A 143 4.38 -0.24 8.24
C ASP A 143 4.59 0.98 7.33
N CYS A 144 3.60 1.26 6.46
CA CYS A 144 3.56 2.44 5.61
C CYS A 144 2.90 3.64 6.31
N ARG A 145 3.32 4.84 5.93
CA ARG A 145 2.52 6.07 6.07
C ARG A 145 1.56 6.22 4.91
N VAL A 146 0.46 6.93 5.14
CA VAL A 146 -0.51 7.25 4.07
C VAL A 146 -1.14 8.61 4.28
N TRP A 147 -1.39 9.31 3.18
CA TRP A 147 -2.22 10.51 3.18
C TRP A 147 -3.12 10.55 1.96
N GLY A 148 -4.25 11.23 2.10
CA GLY A 148 -5.15 11.55 1.00
C GLY A 148 -4.83 12.92 0.43
N GLU A 149 -4.81 13.03 -0.89
CA GLU A 149 -4.77 14.30 -1.59
C GLU A 149 -5.74 14.31 -2.76
N LYS A 150 -5.87 15.46 -3.42
CA LYS A 150 -6.69 15.60 -4.63
C LYS A 150 -5.80 15.82 -5.84
N ASP A 151 -6.15 15.16 -6.94
CA ASP A 151 -5.54 15.43 -8.24
C ASP A 151 -5.94 16.83 -8.78
N GLY A 152 -5.40 17.20 -9.94
CA GLY A 152 -5.70 18.48 -10.58
C GLY A 152 -7.18 18.67 -10.96
N VAL A 153 -7.98 17.61 -10.99
CA VAL A 153 -9.41 17.61 -11.34
C VAL A 153 -10.29 17.41 -10.09
N GLY A 154 -9.68 17.36 -8.91
CA GLY A 154 -10.34 17.22 -7.61
C GLY A 154 -10.74 15.80 -7.22
N ARG A 155 -10.26 14.77 -7.93
CA ARG A 155 -10.43 13.35 -7.56
C ARG A 155 -9.51 13.00 -6.41
N LEU A 156 -9.97 12.14 -5.51
CA LEU A 156 -9.18 11.67 -4.39
C LEU A 156 -8.11 10.70 -4.88
N ARG A 157 -6.93 10.78 -4.30
CA ARG A 157 -5.89 9.77 -4.41
C ARG A 157 -5.24 9.56 -3.05
N TYR A 158 -4.77 8.34 -2.81
CA TYR A 158 -4.08 7.98 -1.58
C TYR A 158 -2.63 7.66 -1.90
N VAL A 159 -1.70 8.31 -1.21
CA VAL A 159 -0.26 8.07 -1.38
C VAL A 159 0.22 7.24 -0.21
N PHE A 160 0.61 6.00 -0.49
CA PHE A 160 1.33 5.15 0.46
C PHE A 160 2.81 5.49 0.40
N PHE A 161 3.46 5.57 1.54
CA PHE A 161 4.85 5.94 1.68
C PHE A 161 5.56 5.04 2.69
N GLY A 162 6.69 4.47 2.29
CA GLY A 162 7.45 3.54 3.11
C GLY A 162 8.54 2.85 2.32
N LEU A 163 9.05 1.73 2.84
CA LEU A 163 10.03 0.92 2.11
C LEU A 163 9.40 0.32 0.84
N PRO A 164 10.16 0.11 -0.25
CA PRO A 164 9.60 -0.25 -1.56
C PRO A 164 8.72 -1.51 -1.55
N ALA A 165 9.17 -2.57 -0.88
CA ALA A 165 8.41 -3.82 -0.81
C ALA A 165 7.13 -3.69 0.04
N ASP A 166 7.19 -2.88 1.11
CA ASP A 166 6.06 -2.58 1.98
C ASP A 166 5.00 -1.74 1.23
N VAL A 167 5.43 -0.76 0.44
CA VAL A 167 4.54 0.07 -0.42
C VAL A 167 3.89 -0.78 -1.51
N ALA A 168 4.64 -1.66 -2.18
CA ALA A 168 4.08 -2.57 -3.17
C ALA A 168 3.00 -3.49 -2.56
N ALA A 169 3.24 -3.99 -1.34
CA ALA A 169 2.28 -4.82 -0.63
C ALA A 169 1.03 -4.06 -0.17
N ALA A 170 1.19 -2.83 0.34
CA ALA A 170 0.07 -1.97 0.72
C ALA A 170 -0.85 -1.64 -0.46
N ARG A 171 -0.28 -1.35 -1.63
CA ARG A 171 -1.05 -1.17 -2.87
C ARG A 171 -1.80 -2.43 -3.25
N TYR A 172 -1.14 -3.58 -3.17
CA TYR A 172 -1.78 -4.84 -3.49
C TYR A 172 -2.97 -5.10 -2.57
N LEU A 173 -2.80 -4.95 -1.25
CA LEU A 173 -3.91 -5.12 -0.30
C LEU A 173 -5.03 -4.10 -0.51
N TYR A 174 -4.73 -2.85 -0.88
CA TYR A 174 -5.76 -1.88 -1.24
C TYR A 174 -6.64 -2.40 -2.40
N ASP A 175 -6.03 -2.94 -3.45
CA ASP A 175 -6.78 -3.46 -4.60
C ASP A 175 -7.69 -4.65 -4.19
N LEU A 176 -7.23 -5.49 -3.26
CA LEU A 176 -8.05 -6.58 -2.72
C LEU A 176 -9.25 -6.07 -1.92
N VAL A 177 -9.03 -5.03 -1.10
CA VAL A 177 -10.11 -4.39 -0.35
C VAL A 177 -11.13 -3.77 -1.32
N ASP A 178 -10.68 -3.10 -2.38
CA ASP A 178 -11.58 -2.51 -3.40
C ASP A 178 -12.45 -3.57 -4.11
N GLN A 179 -11.85 -4.70 -4.46
CA GLN A 179 -12.57 -5.85 -5.03
C GLN A 179 -13.58 -6.44 -4.05
N ALA A 180 -13.20 -6.63 -2.78
CA ALA A 180 -14.10 -7.10 -1.73
C ALA A 180 -15.28 -6.14 -1.56
N PHE A 181 -15.03 -4.83 -1.50
CA PHE A 181 -16.10 -3.82 -1.45
C PHE A 181 -17.07 -3.93 -2.62
N THR A 182 -16.56 -4.12 -3.83
CA THR A 182 -17.39 -4.24 -5.03
C THR A 182 -18.26 -5.50 -4.98
N ARG A 183 -17.65 -6.66 -4.69
CA ARG A 183 -18.32 -7.96 -4.66
C ARG A 183 -19.34 -8.04 -3.52
N GLU A 184 -18.93 -7.78 -2.28
CA GLU A 184 -19.80 -7.89 -1.11
C GLU A 184 -20.99 -6.93 -1.22
N THR A 185 -20.76 -5.72 -1.76
CA THR A 185 -21.87 -4.80 -2.02
C THR A 185 -22.84 -5.37 -3.07
N ALA A 186 -22.34 -6.07 -4.09
CA ALA A 186 -23.20 -6.70 -5.10
C ALA A 186 -24.00 -7.86 -4.49
N LEU A 187 -23.36 -8.74 -3.71
CA LEU A 187 -24.01 -9.85 -3.01
C LEU A 187 -25.11 -9.35 -2.07
N PHE A 188 -24.80 -8.33 -1.26
CA PHE A 188 -25.78 -7.69 -0.40
C PHE A 188 -26.98 -7.16 -1.18
N LYS A 189 -26.74 -6.48 -2.32
CA LYS A 189 -27.81 -5.93 -3.17
C LYS A 189 -28.67 -7.00 -3.85
N SER A 190 -28.14 -8.19 -4.11
CA SER A 190 -28.90 -9.33 -4.63
C SER A 190 -29.63 -10.14 -3.56
N GLY A 191 -29.34 -9.92 -2.28
CA GLY A 191 -29.90 -10.68 -1.17
C GLY A 191 -31.33 -10.29 -0.80
N GLU A 192 -32.04 -11.21 -0.15
CA GLU A 192 -33.43 -11.03 0.30
C GLU A 192 -33.61 -9.86 1.27
N THR A 193 -32.63 -9.65 2.16
CA THR A 193 -32.66 -8.51 3.11
C THR A 193 -32.75 -7.18 2.36
N TYR A 194 -31.98 -7.02 1.28
CA TYR A 194 -32.00 -5.79 0.49
C TYR A 194 -33.26 -5.68 -0.38
N ALA A 195 -33.72 -6.80 -0.93
CA ALA A 195 -34.94 -6.86 -1.74
C ALA A 195 -36.18 -6.42 -0.93
N ALA A 196 -36.26 -6.84 0.34
CA ALA A 196 -37.36 -6.51 1.25
C ALA A 196 -37.40 -5.03 1.69
N LEU A 197 -36.34 -4.25 1.45
CA LEU A 197 -36.30 -2.85 1.85
C LEU A 197 -37.12 -1.94 0.93
N PRO A 198 -37.86 -0.97 1.51
CA PRO A 198 -38.43 0.14 0.77
C PRO A 198 -37.38 0.87 -0.07
N SER A 199 -37.75 1.30 -1.27
CA SER A 199 -36.84 1.97 -2.22
C SER A 199 -36.08 3.17 -1.59
N GLY A 200 -36.76 3.95 -0.75
CA GLY A 200 -36.17 5.09 -0.04
C GLY A 200 -35.08 4.74 0.98
N LEU A 201 -35.00 3.49 1.46
CA LEU A 201 -34.00 3.03 2.43
C LEU A 201 -32.80 2.34 1.78
N ARG A 202 -32.90 1.91 0.52
CA ARG A 202 -31.87 1.11 -0.18
C ARG A 202 -30.50 1.79 -0.25
N ARG A 203 -30.46 3.11 -0.47
CA ARG A 203 -29.21 3.88 -0.46
C ARG A 203 -28.56 3.87 0.93
N THR A 204 -29.35 4.11 1.97
CA THR A 204 -28.88 4.10 3.37
C THR A 204 -28.43 2.70 3.78
N ALA A 205 -29.14 1.66 3.34
CA ALA A 205 -28.77 0.26 3.57
C ALA A 205 -27.43 -0.08 2.92
N THR A 206 -27.26 0.24 1.63
CA THR A 206 -25.98 0.05 0.92
C THR A 206 -24.83 0.74 1.66
N ASN A 207 -25.03 2.00 2.05
CA ASN A 207 -24.01 2.75 2.78
C ASN A 207 -23.73 2.15 4.18
N SER A 208 -24.77 1.70 4.89
CA SER A 208 -24.61 1.06 6.22
C SER A 208 -23.84 -0.25 6.12
N PHE A 209 -24.17 -1.07 5.11
CA PHE A 209 -23.45 -2.30 4.78
C PHE A 209 -21.97 -2.03 4.48
N GLN A 210 -21.68 -1.09 3.58
CA GLN A 210 -20.29 -0.74 3.24
C GLN A 210 -19.50 -0.20 4.44
N ILE A 211 -20.16 0.50 5.38
CA ILE A 211 -19.53 0.93 6.63
C ILE A 211 -19.22 -0.28 7.51
N GLY A 212 -20.17 -1.21 7.66
CA GLY A 212 -19.97 -2.46 8.39
C GLY A 212 -18.80 -3.25 7.81
N LEU A 213 -18.79 -3.46 6.49
CA LEU A 213 -17.73 -4.15 5.76
C LEU A 213 -16.36 -3.56 6.02
N GLY A 214 -16.23 -2.24 5.91
CA GLY A 214 -14.97 -1.57 6.23
C GLY A 214 -14.55 -1.76 7.68
N ARG A 215 -15.48 -1.72 8.64
CA ARG A 215 -15.17 -1.95 10.06
C ARG A 215 -14.69 -3.37 10.34
N GLY A 216 -15.32 -4.37 9.74
CA GLY A 216 -14.89 -5.76 9.83
C GLY A 216 -13.46 -5.95 9.28
N ILE A 217 -13.20 -5.44 8.07
CA ILE A 217 -11.88 -5.51 7.43
C ILE A 217 -10.81 -4.82 8.30
N ILE A 218 -11.10 -3.63 8.81
CA ILE A 218 -10.18 -2.89 9.71
C ILE A 218 -9.87 -3.72 10.97
N ALA A 219 -10.89 -4.29 11.61
CA ALA A 219 -10.71 -5.12 12.80
C ALA A 219 -9.83 -6.34 12.51
N LYS A 220 -10.06 -6.99 11.36
CA LYS A 220 -9.26 -8.12 10.89
C LYS A 220 -7.80 -7.74 10.66
N LEU A 221 -7.53 -6.65 9.95
CA LEU A 221 -6.16 -6.18 9.68
C LEU A 221 -5.42 -5.81 10.96
N HIS A 222 -6.10 -5.22 11.94
CA HIS A 222 -5.50 -4.95 13.25
C HIS A 222 -5.12 -6.22 13.98
N ASP A 223 -6.03 -7.20 14.05
CA ASP A 223 -5.75 -8.48 14.70
C ASP A 223 -4.57 -9.21 14.04
N LEU A 224 -4.53 -9.25 12.71
CA LEU A 224 -3.41 -9.82 11.96
C LEU A 224 -2.10 -9.10 12.21
N ARG A 225 -2.12 -7.75 12.27
CA ARG A 225 -0.95 -6.96 12.59
C ARG A 225 -0.44 -7.29 13.99
N THR A 226 -1.32 -7.29 14.99
CA THR A 226 -0.95 -7.62 16.37
C THR A 226 -0.32 -9.00 16.48
N ARG A 227 -0.87 -10.00 15.79
CA ARG A 227 -0.28 -11.35 15.72
C ARG A 227 1.11 -11.35 15.08
N ARG A 228 1.34 -10.57 14.02
CA ARG A 228 2.66 -10.43 13.37
C ARG A 228 3.67 -9.71 14.26
N GLU A 229 3.28 -8.62 14.92
CA GLU A 229 4.17 -7.86 15.79
C GLU A 229 4.75 -8.70 16.93
N VAL A 230 3.96 -9.63 17.49
CA VAL A 230 4.46 -10.57 18.52
C VAL A 230 5.61 -11.44 17.99
N VAL A 231 5.53 -11.90 16.74
CA VAL A 231 6.59 -12.70 16.10
C VAL A 231 7.82 -11.85 15.78
N LEU A 232 7.61 -10.64 15.25
CA LEU A 232 8.69 -9.73 14.85
C LEU A 232 9.44 -9.12 16.03
N ARG A 233 8.81 -9.00 17.21
CA ARG A 233 9.44 -8.56 18.46
C ARG A 233 10.16 -9.70 19.22
N GLY A 234 10.43 -10.81 18.54
CA GLY A 234 11.02 -12.02 19.13
C GLY A 234 12.41 -11.84 19.79
N PRO A 235 12.90 -12.86 20.51
CA PRO A 235 14.04 -12.78 21.43
C PRO A 235 15.42 -12.55 20.78
N SER A 236 15.50 -12.39 19.46
CA SER A 236 16.73 -12.03 18.74
C SER A 236 17.21 -10.59 18.98
N GLY A 237 16.46 -9.80 19.78
CA GLY A 237 16.85 -8.45 20.21
C GLY A 237 16.72 -7.38 19.13
N ARG A 238 16.13 -7.71 17.97
CA ARG A 238 16.04 -6.82 16.82
C ARG A 238 14.60 -6.45 16.55
N ASP A 239 14.16 -5.34 17.13
CA ASP A 239 12.81 -4.81 16.90
C ASP A 239 12.72 -4.20 15.49
N LEU A 240 12.43 -5.06 14.50
CA LEU A 240 12.32 -4.67 13.09
C LEU A 240 11.18 -3.66 12.86
N VAL A 241 10.11 -3.74 13.64
CA VAL A 241 8.96 -2.83 13.52
C VAL A 241 9.38 -1.43 13.91
N VAL A 242 10.11 -1.28 15.02
CA VAL A 242 10.67 0.01 15.45
C VAL A 242 11.67 0.54 14.43
N LEU A 243 12.60 -0.31 13.94
CA LEU A 243 13.59 0.11 12.96
C LEU A 243 12.96 0.63 11.66
N LYS A 244 11.97 -0.08 11.11
CA LYS A 244 11.26 0.37 9.90
C LYS A 244 10.52 1.67 10.17
N ALA A 245 9.83 1.78 11.30
CA ALA A 245 9.12 3.00 11.68
C ALA A 245 10.07 4.20 11.74
N ASP A 246 11.25 4.06 12.36
CA ASP A 246 12.24 5.13 12.46
C ASP A 246 12.73 5.61 11.08
N ILE A 247 13.01 4.67 10.15
CA ILE A 247 13.42 4.99 8.78
C ILE A 247 12.31 5.78 8.07
N VAL A 248 11.07 5.29 8.15
CA VAL A 248 9.92 5.91 7.49
C VAL A 248 9.63 7.30 8.08
N GLU A 249 9.69 7.47 9.40
CA GLU A 249 9.50 8.79 10.03
C GLU A 249 10.59 9.78 9.63
N ALA A 250 11.85 9.37 9.62
CA ALA A 250 12.97 10.22 9.25
C ALA A 250 12.84 10.70 7.80
N GLU A 251 12.50 9.81 6.87
CA GLU A 251 12.29 10.19 5.48
C GLU A 251 11.01 11.02 5.29
N MET A 252 9.93 10.68 6.00
CA MET A 252 8.68 11.46 5.96
C MET A 252 8.91 12.90 6.43
N ALA A 253 9.68 13.09 7.50
CA ALA A 253 10.06 14.41 7.98
C ALA A 253 10.88 15.18 6.93
N ALA A 254 11.79 14.51 6.23
CA ALA A 254 12.60 15.11 5.16
C ALA A 254 11.76 15.59 3.96
N LEU A 255 10.55 15.04 3.75
CA LEU A 255 9.64 15.52 2.70
C LEU A 255 9.11 16.94 2.97
N GLY A 256 9.13 17.40 4.24
CA GLY A 256 8.67 18.74 4.63
C GLY A 256 7.17 18.96 4.37
N LEU A 257 6.36 17.90 4.42
CA LEU A 257 4.92 17.99 4.19
C LEU A 257 4.18 18.47 5.44
N SER A 258 3.31 19.47 5.27
CA SER A 258 2.33 19.83 6.29
C SER A 258 1.05 19.02 6.05
N LEU A 259 0.79 18.04 6.92
CA LEU A 259 -0.40 17.20 6.88
C LEU A 259 -1.36 17.59 8.00
N GLN A 260 -2.65 17.61 7.68
CA GLN A 260 -3.70 17.81 8.66
C GLN A 260 -4.37 16.47 8.96
N SER A 261 -4.40 16.10 10.24
CA SER A 261 -5.23 14.98 10.68
C SER A 261 -6.70 15.35 10.48
N ARG A 262 -7.43 14.52 9.75
CA ARG A 262 -8.87 14.67 9.59
C ARG A 262 -9.58 13.64 10.46
N SER A 263 -10.21 14.11 11.53
CA SER A 263 -11.17 13.27 12.26
C SER A 263 -12.39 13.03 11.37
N ARG A 264 -12.68 11.78 11.06
CA ARG A 264 -13.91 11.36 10.38
C ARG A 264 -14.97 11.05 11.44
N SER A 265 -15.30 12.05 12.26
CA SER A 265 -16.34 11.96 13.28
C SER A 265 -17.55 12.79 12.85
N GLY A 266 -18.50 12.11 12.22
CA GLY A 266 -19.86 12.60 12.06
C GLY A 266 -20.79 11.43 12.30
N GLY A 267 -21.82 11.61 13.12
CA GLY A 267 -22.84 10.59 13.34
C GLY A 267 -23.46 10.20 12.00
N ARG A 268 -23.17 9.01 11.50
CA ARG A 268 -23.80 8.48 10.29
C ARG A 268 -25.07 7.76 10.71
N ARG A 269 -26.20 8.04 10.06
CA ARG A 269 -27.41 7.25 10.24
C ARG A 269 -27.16 5.85 9.66
N LEU A 270 -27.24 4.84 10.51
CA LEU A 270 -27.02 3.43 10.14
C LEU A 270 -28.32 2.64 10.23
N LEU A 271 -28.52 1.73 9.29
CA LEU A 271 -29.47 0.63 9.44
C LEU A 271 -28.71 -0.54 10.05
N LYS A 272 -29.10 -0.94 11.26
CA LYS A 272 -28.37 -1.92 12.07
C LYS A 272 -28.15 -3.24 11.32
N ASP A 273 -29.20 -3.82 10.76
CA ASP A 273 -29.10 -5.13 10.11
C ASP A 273 -28.17 -5.10 8.89
N ALA A 274 -28.26 -4.05 8.07
CA ALA A 274 -27.35 -3.87 6.94
C ALA A 274 -25.91 -3.67 7.40
N PHE A 275 -25.70 -2.90 8.47
CA PHE A 275 -24.38 -2.71 9.07
C PHE A 275 -23.82 -4.03 9.62
N ASP A 276 -24.59 -4.81 10.36
CA ASP A 276 -24.15 -6.07 10.97
C ASP A 276 -23.81 -7.11 9.89
N GLN A 277 -24.61 -7.21 8.82
CA GLN A 277 -24.29 -8.06 7.66
C GLN A 277 -22.98 -7.65 6.99
N GLY A 278 -22.79 -6.33 6.80
CA GLY A 278 -21.53 -5.82 6.29
C GLY A 278 -20.36 -6.15 7.22
N HIS A 279 -20.55 -5.96 8.52
CA HIS A 279 -19.52 -6.23 9.52
C HIS A 279 -19.13 -7.71 9.55
N ALA A 280 -20.10 -8.62 9.50
CA ALA A 280 -19.87 -10.05 9.38
C ALA A 280 -19.07 -10.38 8.10
N ALA A 281 -19.51 -9.88 6.94
CA ALA A 281 -18.77 -10.05 5.68
C ALA A 281 -17.32 -9.51 5.77
N GLY A 282 -17.10 -8.43 6.52
CA GLY A 282 -15.76 -7.91 6.77
C GLY A 282 -14.92 -8.70 7.77
N LEU A 283 -15.51 -9.48 8.67
CA LEU A 283 -14.80 -10.39 9.57
C LEU A 283 -14.48 -11.72 8.89
N ASP A 284 -15.44 -12.19 8.09
CA ASP A 284 -15.38 -13.33 7.17
C ASP A 284 -14.53 -13.02 5.93
N PHE A 285 -13.99 -11.80 5.85
CA PHE A 285 -12.79 -11.48 5.09
C PHE A 285 -11.68 -12.43 5.54
N GLU A 286 -11.66 -13.62 4.92
CA GLU A 286 -10.94 -14.77 5.42
C GLU A 286 -9.48 -14.74 5.00
N TYR A 287 -8.68 -14.82 6.04
CA TYR A 287 -7.26 -15.07 6.05
C TYR A 287 -7.10 -16.51 6.54
N THR A 288 -6.61 -17.41 5.69
CA THR A 288 -6.24 -18.76 6.10
C THR A 288 -4.83 -19.05 5.59
N PRO A 289 -3.85 -19.33 6.46
CA PRO A 289 -2.51 -19.72 6.03
C PRO A 289 -2.58 -21.17 5.52
N GLY A 290 -2.77 -21.35 4.23
CA GLY A 290 -3.06 -22.69 3.70
C GLY A 290 -2.63 -22.91 2.27
N ILE A 291 -1.31 -22.92 2.01
CA ILE A 291 -0.67 -23.96 1.16
C ILE A 291 0.71 -24.24 1.77
N GLY A 292 0.89 -25.48 2.19
CA GLY A 292 2.06 -25.99 2.89
C GLY A 292 3.34 -25.99 2.05
N ASN A 293 4.43 -26.22 2.77
CA ASN A 293 5.75 -26.67 2.33
C ASN A 293 5.80 -27.13 0.86
N ALA A 294 6.30 -26.25 0.00
CA ALA A 294 7.15 -26.67 -1.10
C ALA A 294 8.52 -26.03 -0.84
N ALA A 295 9.39 -26.80 -0.19
CA ALA A 295 10.83 -26.64 -0.23
C ALA A 295 11.40 -27.91 -0.88
N PRO A 296 12.61 -27.88 -1.45
CA PRO A 296 13.39 -26.75 -1.94
C PRO A 296 13.23 -26.51 -3.45
#